data_AF-E0NKG8-F1
#
_entry.id   AF-E0NKG8-F1
#
_cell.length_a   1.000
_cell.length_b   1.000
_cell.length_c   1.000
_cell.angle_alpha   90.00
_cell.angle_beta   90.00
_cell.angle_gamma   90.00
#
_symmetry.space_group_name_H-M   'P 1'
#
loop_
_entity.id
_entity.type
_entity.pdbx_description
1 polymer ?
#
loop_
_entity_poly.entity_id
_entity_poly.type
_entity_poly.pdbx_seq_one_letter_code
_entity_poly.pdbx_strand_id
1 'polypeptide(L)'
;MILLLLMLPMTVFGAIDRKEIDSADAKFQKMKAESGNLKEFSKHLNLIIDNVDVTKVLKHKPMAIDGSTSVALRDFTERIGAKVTWYDHSRMIGIEYGKSHILVPIDKKAMWVNGKIVDMNIAAKIHGETSTTYIPLRNIAQALGYKVEFDNETFTAKLFSQKKTK
;
A
#
# COMPACT_ATOMS: atom_id res chain seq x y z
N MET A 1 -50.50 -18.28 -18.11
CA MET A 1 -49.95 -16.99 -17.65
C MET A 1 -48.82 -16.62 -18.59
N ILE A 2 -49.10 -15.72 -19.53
CA ILE A 2 -48.20 -15.30 -20.61
C ILE A 2 -47.28 -14.21 -20.06
N LEU A 3 -45.97 -14.41 -20.08
CA LEU A 3 -45.01 -13.32 -19.83
C LEU A 3 -44.40 -12.91 -21.16
N LEU A 4 -44.93 -11.82 -21.70
CA LEU A 4 -44.46 -11.09 -22.86
C LEU A 4 -43.13 -10.41 -22.50
N LEU A 5 -42.01 -10.91 -23.02
CA LEU A 5 -40.71 -10.28 -22.85
C LEU A 5 -40.58 -9.14 -23.88
N LEU A 6 -40.75 -7.90 -23.42
CA LEU A 6 -40.47 -6.69 -24.20
C LEU A 6 -38.99 -6.66 -24.59
N MET A 7 -38.69 -6.92 -25.86
CA MET A 7 -37.38 -6.65 -26.45
C MET A 7 -37.23 -5.13 -26.68
N LEU A 8 -36.24 -4.51 -26.03
CA LEU A 8 -35.73 -3.21 -26.46
C LEU A 8 -34.72 -3.42 -27.60
N PRO A 9 -34.69 -2.56 -28.64
CA PRO A 9 -33.72 -2.68 -29.71
C PRO A 9 -32.37 -2.18 -29.19
N MET A 10 -31.50 -3.09 -28.73
CA MET A 10 -30.08 -2.75 -28.61
C MET A 10 -29.46 -2.83 -30.00
N THR A 11 -29.15 -1.65 -30.50
CA THR A 11 -28.32 -1.35 -31.67
C THR A 11 -27.25 -2.42 -31.92
N VAL A 12 -27.28 -3.00 -33.11
CA VAL A 12 -26.21 -3.83 -33.66
C VAL A 12 -24.97 -2.94 -33.79
N PHE A 13 -24.09 -2.96 -32.79
CA PHE A 13 -22.68 -2.70 -33.05
C PHE A 13 -22.22 -3.79 -34.03
N GLY A 14 -21.56 -3.39 -35.12
CA GLY A 14 -21.15 -4.30 -36.20
C GLY A 14 -20.60 -5.61 -35.66
N ALA A 15 -21.06 -6.72 -36.25
CA ALA A 15 -20.76 -8.07 -35.78
C ALA A 15 -19.26 -8.19 -35.45
N ILE A 16 -18.93 -8.27 -34.16
CA ILE A 16 -17.55 -8.46 -33.70
C ILE A 16 -17.07 -9.76 -34.33
N ASP A 17 -15.94 -9.71 -35.05
CA ASP A 17 -15.39 -10.90 -35.71
C ASP A 17 -15.09 -11.96 -34.65
N ARG A 18 -15.51 -13.19 -34.90
CA ARG A 18 -15.21 -14.36 -34.06
C ARG A 18 -13.71 -14.44 -33.72
N LYS A 19 -12.83 -14.06 -34.66
CA LYS A 19 -11.38 -14.02 -34.43
C LYS A 19 -10.97 -13.02 -33.35
N GLU A 20 -11.65 -11.88 -33.25
CA GLU A 20 -11.39 -10.86 -32.22
C GLU A 20 -11.83 -11.36 -30.84
N ILE A 21 -12.97 -12.07 -30.77
CA ILE A 21 -13.46 -12.70 -29.54
C ILE A 21 -12.51 -13.82 -29.09
N ASP A 22 -12.11 -14.71 -30.00
CA ASP A 22 -11.20 -15.83 -29.70
C ASP A 22 -9.82 -15.30 -29.24
N SER A 23 -9.34 -14.20 -29.82
CA SER A 23 -8.10 -13.53 -29.40
C SER A 23 -8.21 -12.89 -28.01
N ALA A 24 -9.33 -12.23 -27.72
CA ALA A 24 -9.59 -11.64 -26.41
C ALA A 24 -9.66 -12.72 -25.32
N ASP A 25 -10.40 -13.81 -25.56
CA ASP A 25 -10.51 -14.93 -24.62
C ASP A 25 -9.15 -15.60 -24.38
N ALA A 26 -8.36 -15.84 -25.43
CA ALA A 26 -7.00 -16.36 -25.28
C ALA A 26 -6.10 -15.43 -24.42
N LYS A 27 -6.22 -14.11 -24.60
CA LYS A 27 -5.51 -13.12 -23.80
C LYS A 27 -5.98 -13.12 -22.34
N PHE A 28 -7.28 -13.20 -22.09
CA PHE A 28 -7.85 -13.29 -20.73
C PHE A 28 -7.44 -14.59 -20.04
N GLN A 29 -7.44 -15.73 -20.74
CA GLN A 29 -6.98 -17.00 -20.17
C GLN A 29 -5.49 -16.98 -19.87
N LYS A 30 -4.66 -16.38 -20.74
CA LYS A 30 -3.23 -16.17 -20.47
C LYS A 30 -3.02 -15.29 -19.24
N MET A 31 -3.73 -14.15 -19.15
CA MET A 31 -3.68 -13.26 -17.97
C MET A 31 -4.15 -13.96 -16.69
N LYS A 32 -5.17 -14.82 -16.77
CA LYS A 32 -5.67 -15.60 -15.63
C LYS A 32 -4.71 -16.72 -15.23
N ALA A 33 -4.04 -17.38 -16.17
CA ALA A 33 -3.02 -18.39 -15.91
C ALA A 33 -1.75 -17.77 -15.30
N GLU A 34 -1.32 -16.62 -15.82
CA GLU A 34 -0.25 -15.80 -15.23
C GLU A 34 -0.65 -15.34 -13.82
N SER A 35 -1.91 -14.94 -13.61
CA SER A 35 -2.46 -14.62 -12.29
C SER A 35 -2.63 -15.84 -11.38
N GLY A 36 -2.82 -17.04 -11.92
CA GLY A 36 -2.83 -18.29 -11.17
C GLY A 36 -1.44 -18.61 -10.62
N ASN A 37 -0.40 -18.31 -11.39
CA ASN A 37 1.01 -18.38 -10.99
C ASN A 37 1.39 -17.26 -9.98
N LEU A 38 0.58 -16.19 -9.87
CA LEU A 38 0.73 -15.17 -8.81
C LEU A 38 0.32 -15.66 -7.41
N LYS A 39 -0.42 -16.78 -7.28
CA LYS A 39 -0.68 -17.37 -5.96
C LYS A 39 0.60 -17.91 -5.30
N GLU A 40 1.59 -18.28 -6.10
CA GLU A 40 2.90 -18.74 -5.64
C GLU A 40 3.96 -17.61 -5.68
N PHE A 41 3.58 -16.47 -6.24
CA PHE A 41 4.32 -15.22 -6.24
C PHE A 41 3.73 -14.25 -5.22
N SER A 42 3.50 -14.68 -3.98
CA SER A 42 3.40 -13.74 -2.86
C SER A 42 4.80 -13.15 -2.64
N LYS A 43 5.27 -12.28 -3.55
CA LYS A 43 6.52 -11.55 -3.40
C LYS A 43 6.45 -10.82 -2.06
N HIS A 44 7.17 -11.35 -1.07
CA HIS A 44 7.33 -10.66 0.19
C HIS A 44 8.07 -9.37 -0.10
N LEU A 45 7.55 -8.25 0.38
CA LEU A 45 8.27 -6.98 0.27
C LEU A 45 9.55 -7.09 1.10
N ASN A 46 10.68 -6.86 0.46
CA ASN A 46 11.93 -6.65 1.16
C ASN A 46 12.04 -5.17 1.55
N LEU A 47 12.52 -4.90 2.77
CA LEU A 47 12.74 -3.55 3.27
C LEU A 47 14.21 -3.38 3.63
N ILE A 48 14.86 -2.43 2.98
CA ILE A 48 16.23 -2.02 3.27
C ILE A 48 16.20 -0.58 3.77
N ILE A 49 16.80 -0.32 4.94
CA ILE A 49 16.93 1.02 5.52
C ILE A 49 18.42 1.31 5.67
N ASP A 50 18.92 2.36 5.00
CA ASP A 50 20.33 2.78 5.04
C ASP A 50 21.30 1.61 4.77
N ASN A 51 21.02 0.83 3.70
CA ASN A 51 21.76 -0.37 3.29
C ASN A 51 21.68 -1.57 4.25
N VAL A 52 20.87 -1.51 5.30
CA VAL A 52 20.62 -2.64 6.19
C VAL A 52 19.29 -3.29 5.83
N ASP A 53 19.33 -4.59 5.50
CA ASP A 53 18.13 -5.40 5.33
C ASP A 53 17.44 -5.60 6.70
N VAL A 54 16.18 -5.16 6.78
CA VAL A 54 15.37 -5.25 8.00
C VAL A 54 14.24 -6.26 7.87
N THR A 55 14.08 -6.88 6.71
CA THR A 55 12.92 -7.69 6.31
C THR A 55 12.63 -8.81 7.31
N LYS A 56 13.66 -9.50 7.77
CA LYS A 56 13.52 -10.69 8.65
C LYS A 56 13.26 -10.35 10.12
N VAL A 57 13.44 -9.10 10.53
CA VAL A 57 13.28 -8.71 11.95
C VAL A 57 12.00 -7.92 12.21
N LEU A 58 11.25 -7.58 11.16
CA LEU A 58 9.90 -7.02 11.33
C LEU A 58 9.00 -8.10 11.93
N LYS A 59 8.23 -7.74 12.96
CA LYS A 59 7.27 -8.65 13.60
C LYS A 59 6.08 -8.92 12.66
N HIS A 60 5.70 -7.88 11.91
CA HIS A 60 4.62 -7.87 10.93
C HIS A 60 5.19 -7.59 9.55
N LYS A 61 4.87 -8.47 8.59
CA LYS A 61 5.30 -8.29 7.21
C LYS A 61 4.61 -7.07 6.59
N PRO A 62 5.29 -6.32 5.71
CA PRO A 62 4.62 -5.35 4.87
C PRO A 62 3.56 -6.01 3.99
N MET A 63 2.48 -5.29 3.69
CA MET A 63 1.33 -5.81 2.95
C MET A 63 0.89 -4.84 1.86
N ALA A 64 0.29 -5.36 0.80
CA ALA A 64 -0.44 -4.54 -0.16
C ALA A 64 -1.84 -4.24 0.40
N ILE A 65 -2.13 -2.96 0.64
CA ILE A 65 -3.45 -2.48 1.06
C ILE A 65 -3.93 -1.50 0.00
N ASP A 66 -5.10 -1.79 -0.60
CA ASP A 66 -5.71 -0.97 -1.66
C ASP A 66 -4.74 -0.61 -2.82
N GLY A 67 -3.85 -1.55 -3.18
CA GLY A 67 -2.85 -1.35 -4.24
C GLY A 67 -1.60 -0.56 -3.82
N SER A 68 -1.47 -0.16 -2.55
CA SER A 68 -0.23 0.44 -2.02
C SER A 68 0.48 -0.47 -1.05
N THR A 69 1.80 -0.54 -1.20
CA THR A 69 2.69 -1.13 -0.22
C THR A 69 2.60 -0.37 1.11
N SER A 70 2.16 -1.07 2.14
CA SER A 70 1.97 -0.55 3.48
C SER A 70 2.80 -1.33 4.48
N VAL A 71 3.26 -0.65 5.53
CA VAL A 71 4.08 -1.24 6.58
C VAL A 71 3.36 -1.13 7.92
N ALA A 72 3.58 -2.09 8.81
CA ALA A 72 3.18 -1.97 10.19
C ALA A 72 3.90 -0.77 10.81
N LEU A 73 3.12 0.24 11.20
CA LEU A 73 3.66 1.53 11.58
C LEU A 73 4.64 1.41 12.74
N ARG A 74 4.24 0.69 13.80
CA ARG A 74 5.05 0.51 15.00
C ARG A 74 6.38 -0.18 14.69
N ASP A 75 6.34 -1.31 13.97
CA ASP A 75 7.54 -2.06 13.56
C ASP A 75 8.53 -1.18 12.80
N PHE A 76 8.04 -0.39 11.85
CA PHE A 76 8.87 0.53 11.09
C PHE A 76 9.47 1.63 11.97
N THR A 77 8.65 2.28 12.81
CA THR A 77 9.10 3.36 13.69
C THR A 77 10.06 2.89 14.78
N GLU A 78 9.85 1.71 15.36
CA GLU A 78 10.76 1.08 16.32
C GLU A 78 12.12 0.85 15.67
N ARG A 79 12.13 0.34 14.42
CA ARG A 79 13.38 0.03 13.71
C ARG A 79 14.26 1.26 13.47
N ILE A 80 13.66 2.43 13.28
CA ILE A 80 14.42 3.69 13.09
C ILE A 80 14.66 4.44 14.41
N GLY A 81 14.13 3.95 15.54
CA GLY A 81 14.28 4.58 16.85
C GLY A 81 13.33 5.76 17.10
N ALA A 82 12.19 5.81 16.41
CA ALA A 82 11.16 6.81 16.66
C ALA A 82 10.26 6.41 17.85
N LYS A 83 9.80 7.41 18.59
CA LYS A 83 8.84 7.22 19.69
C LYS A 83 7.43 7.32 19.15
N VAL A 84 6.56 6.42 19.61
CA VAL A 84 5.16 6.34 19.18
C VAL A 84 4.22 6.47 20.37
N THR A 85 3.19 7.29 20.24
CA THR A 85 2.12 7.49 21.24
C THR A 85 0.76 7.26 20.59
N TRP A 86 -0.12 6.52 21.26
CA TRP A 86 -1.51 6.36 20.83
C TRP A 86 -2.41 7.29 21.66
N TYR A 87 -3.23 8.10 20.98
CA TYR A 87 -4.23 8.96 21.57
C TYR A 87 -5.62 8.38 21.30
N ASP A 88 -6.08 7.59 22.25
CA ASP A 88 -7.28 6.75 22.12
C ASP A 88 -8.55 7.56 21.83
N HIS A 89 -8.79 8.61 22.63
CA HIS A 89 -9.95 9.51 22.50
C HIS A 89 -10.14 10.09 21.09
N SER A 90 -9.05 10.27 20.35
CA SER A 90 -9.04 10.86 19.01
C SER A 90 -8.74 9.85 17.89
N ARG A 91 -8.51 8.58 18.23
CA ARG A 91 -8.00 7.54 17.32
C ARG A 91 -6.82 8.04 16.46
N MET A 92 -5.79 8.54 17.12
CA MET A 92 -4.65 9.20 16.48
C MET A 92 -3.32 8.67 17.00
N ILE A 93 -2.33 8.54 16.11
CA ILE A 93 -0.97 8.14 16.46
C ILE A 93 -0.05 9.35 16.37
N GLY A 94 0.65 9.67 17.46
CA GLY A 94 1.77 10.61 17.48
C GLY A 94 3.10 9.88 17.27
N ILE A 95 3.97 10.45 16.44
CA ILE A 95 5.31 9.94 16.18
C ILE A 95 6.33 11.08 16.34
N GLU A 96 7.35 10.84 17.15
CA GLU A 96 8.46 11.75 17.39
C GLU A 96 9.76 11.11 16.89
N TYR A 97 10.46 11.78 15.97
CA TYR A 97 11.75 11.32 15.46
C TYR A 97 12.66 12.51 15.13
N GLY A 98 13.72 12.70 15.93
CA GLY A 98 14.58 13.88 15.83
C GLY A 98 13.78 15.17 16.00
N LYS A 99 13.68 15.98 14.93
CA LYS A 99 12.87 17.22 14.90
C LYS A 99 11.48 17.01 14.29
N SER A 100 11.20 15.82 13.74
CA SER A 100 9.94 15.52 13.07
C SER A 100 8.87 15.12 14.09
N HIS A 101 7.71 15.77 13.98
CA HIS A 101 6.50 15.47 14.74
C HIS A 101 5.39 15.13 13.75
N ILE A 102 4.86 13.92 13.83
CA ILE A 102 3.85 13.42 12.90
C ILE A 102 2.61 13.01 13.67
N LEU A 103 1.44 13.42 13.19
CA LEU A 103 0.15 12.95 13.69
C LEU A 103 -0.57 12.19 12.58
N VAL A 104 -0.91 10.94 12.85
CA VAL A 104 -1.58 10.04 11.92
C VAL A 104 -2.97 9.70 12.47
N PRO A 105 -4.04 10.31 11.94
CA PRO A 105 -5.41 9.89 12.21
C PRO A 105 -5.71 8.54 11.53
N ILE A 106 -6.40 7.64 12.24
CA ILE A 106 -6.86 6.38 11.64
C ILE A 106 -8.06 6.63 10.72
N ASP A 107 -8.14 5.89 9.62
CA ASP A 107 -9.22 5.92 8.63
C ASP A 107 -9.39 7.28 7.91
N LYS A 108 -8.37 8.16 7.98
CA LYS A 108 -8.32 9.41 7.21
C LYS A 108 -7.16 9.38 6.22
N LYS A 109 -7.41 9.95 5.04
CA LYS A 109 -6.47 10.06 3.92
C LYS A 109 -5.52 11.27 4.05
N ALA A 110 -5.08 11.56 5.27
CA ALA A 110 -4.20 12.69 5.56
C ALA A 110 -3.40 12.41 6.82
N MET A 111 -2.25 13.08 6.94
CA MET A 111 -1.45 13.14 8.17
C MET A 111 -0.92 14.55 8.38
N TRP A 112 -0.56 14.91 9.60
CA TRP A 112 0.19 16.13 9.87
C TRP A 112 1.66 15.82 9.99
N VAL A 113 2.50 16.60 9.32
CA VAL A 113 3.96 16.55 9.42
C VAL A 113 4.44 17.94 9.79
N ASN A 114 4.97 18.08 11.01
CA ASN A 114 5.44 19.36 11.55
C ASN A 114 4.40 20.50 11.42
N GLY A 115 3.15 20.18 11.77
CA GLY A 115 2.02 21.13 11.73
C GLY A 115 1.38 21.35 10.35
N LYS A 116 1.92 20.77 9.27
CA LYS A 116 1.36 20.87 7.91
C LYS A 116 0.62 19.61 7.52
N ILE A 117 -0.53 19.75 6.86
CA ILE A 117 -1.29 18.61 6.34
C ILE A 117 -0.59 18.07 5.09
N VAL A 118 -0.48 16.75 5.02
CA VAL A 118 0.00 15.98 3.87
C VAL A 118 -1.07 14.97 3.50
N ASP A 119 -1.56 15.04 2.26
CA ASP A 119 -2.54 14.10 1.75
C ASP A 119 -1.92 12.71 1.51
N MET A 120 -2.75 11.68 1.72
CA MET A 120 -2.40 10.29 1.47
C MET A 120 -3.42 9.67 0.53
N ASN A 121 -2.97 8.90 -0.46
CA ASN A 121 -3.88 8.21 -1.37
C ASN A 121 -4.75 7.17 -0.64
N ILE A 122 -4.18 6.54 0.40
CA ILE A 122 -4.79 5.50 1.22
C ILE A 122 -4.61 5.88 2.69
N ALA A 123 -5.67 5.67 3.48
CA ALA A 123 -5.67 5.98 4.90
C ALA A 123 -4.81 4.97 5.68
N ALA A 124 -4.27 5.41 6.82
CA ALA A 124 -3.77 4.46 7.81
C ALA A 124 -4.94 3.64 8.36
N LYS A 125 -4.79 2.31 8.43
CA LYS A 125 -5.86 1.38 8.83
C LYS A 125 -5.36 0.44 9.92
N ILE A 126 -6.24 0.08 10.84
CA ILE A 126 -5.98 -0.98 11.82
C ILE A 126 -6.34 -2.31 11.16
N HIS A 127 -5.38 -3.24 11.12
CA HIS A 127 -5.62 -4.60 10.67
C HIS A 127 -6.44 -5.36 11.72
N GLY A 128 -7.61 -5.87 11.33
CA GLY A 128 -8.60 -6.41 12.27
C GLY A 128 -8.12 -7.61 13.08
N GLU A 129 -7.30 -8.48 12.50
CA GLU A 129 -6.85 -9.71 13.18
C GLU A 129 -5.70 -9.46 14.15
N THR A 130 -4.81 -8.52 13.84
CA THR A 130 -3.57 -8.30 14.61
C THR A 130 -3.63 -7.03 15.46
N SER A 131 -4.67 -6.20 15.28
CA SER A 131 -4.75 -4.85 15.86
C SER A 131 -3.55 -3.95 15.50
N THR A 132 -2.84 -4.26 14.42
CA THR A 132 -1.66 -3.53 13.96
C THR A 132 -2.07 -2.43 13.00
N THR A 133 -1.61 -1.20 13.22
CA THR A 133 -1.83 -0.11 12.27
C THR A 133 -0.88 -0.23 11.09
N TYR A 134 -1.43 -0.24 9.88
CA TYR A 134 -0.69 -0.15 8.64
C TYR A 134 -0.86 1.22 8.00
N ILE A 135 0.23 1.72 7.43
CA ILE A 135 0.27 3.00 6.72
C ILE A 135 1.06 2.83 5.41
N PRO A 136 0.75 3.58 4.33
CA PRO A 136 1.57 3.58 3.13
C PRO A 136 3.03 3.91 3.45
N LEU A 137 3.95 2.98 3.10
CA LEU A 137 5.36 3.07 3.46
C LEU A 137 5.99 4.38 2.96
N ARG A 138 5.65 4.79 1.74
CA ARG A 138 6.20 6.01 1.12
C ARG A 138 5.87 7.27 1.93
N ASN A 139 4.62 7.44 2.32
CA ASN A 139 4.16 8.61 3.08
C ASN A 139 4.91 8.72 4.41
N ILE A 140 4.90 7.63 5.20
CA ILE A 140 5.52 7.67 6.52
C ILE A 140 7.04 7.83 6.45
N ALA A 141 7.70 7.14 5.52
CA ALA A 141 9.16 7.23 5.34
C ALA A 141 9.58 8.64 4.92
N GLN A 142 8.89 9.25 3.95
CA GLN A 142 9.17 10.63 3.52
C GLN A 142 8.93 11.65 4.63
N ALA A 143 7.84 11.51 5.40
CA ALA A 143 7.57 12.37 6.55
C ALA A 143 8.67 12.31 7.62
N LEU A 144 9.33 11.16 7.74
CA LEU A 144 10.46 10.93 8.66
C LEU A 144 11.83 11.28 8.04
N GLY A 145 11.85 11.83 6.82
CA GLY A 145 13.07 12.32 6.17
C GLY A 145 13.84 11.25 5.38
N TYR A 146 13.17 10.18 4.95
CA TYR A 146 13.76 9.18 4.07
C TYR A 146 13.37 9.43 2.61
N LYS A 147 14.33 9.27 1.70
CA LYS A 147 14.06 9.03 0.29
C LYS A 147 13.65 7.57 0.12
N VAL A 148 12.64 7.31 -0.71
CA VAL A 148 12.12 5.97 -0.97
C VAL A 148 12.30 5.61 -2.43
N GLU A 149 13.06 4.55 -2.68
CA GLU A 149 13.22 3.92 -3.98
C GLU A 149 12.62 2.52 -3.95
N PHE A 150 12.09 2.07 -5.09
CA PHE A 150 11.48 0.76 -5.20
C PHE A 150 12.07 0.00 -6.38
N ASP A 151 12.52 -1.21 -6.11
CA ASP A 151 13.03 -2.15 -7.10
C ASP A 151 11.94 -3.18 -7.40
N ASN A 152 11.40 -3.15 -8.62
CA ASN A 152 10.30 -4.02 -9.04
C ASN A 152 10.74 -5.47 -9.29
N GLU A 153 12.00 -5.67 -9.70
CA GLU A 153 12.51 -7.00 -10.01
C GLU A 153 12.61 -7.82 -8.73
N THR A 154 13.24 -7.23 -7.71
CA THR A 154 13.46 -7.87 -6.40
C THR A 154 12.35 -7.59 -5.39
N PHE A 155 11.38 -6.73 -5.75
CA PHE A 155 10.29 -6.28 -4.88
C PHE A 155 10.81 -5.72 -3.55
N THR A 156 11.76 -4.80 -3.66
CA THR A 156 12.50 -4.22 -2.54
C THR A 156 12.23 -2.74 -2.43
N ALA A 157 11.73 -2.30 -1.28
CA ALA A 157 11.72 -0.89 -0.90
C ALA A 157 13.05 -0.53 -0.22
N LYS A 158 13.76 0.46 -0.77
CA LYS A 158 15.02 1.00 -0.23
C LYS A 158 14.79 2.40 0.31
N LEU A 159 15.10 2.58 1.59
CA LEU A 159 14.95 3.84 2.31
C LEU A 159 16.33 4.41 2.59
N PHE A 160 16.55 5.66 2.18
CA PHE A 160 17.81 6.36 2.38
C PHE A 160 17.59 7.58 3.25
N SER A 161 18.23 7.62 4.40
CA SER A 161 18.22 8.78 5.29
C SER A 161 18.78 9.98 4.55
N GLN A 162 17.99 11.05 4.50
CA GLN A 162 18.49 12.32 3.98
C GLN A 162 19.25 12.97 5.13
N LYS A 163 20.58 12.85 5.17
CA LYS A 163 21.43 13.59 6.12
C LYS A 163 20.98 15.05 6.07
N LYS A 164 20.31 15.51 7.12
CA LYS A 164 20.06 16.94 7.30
C LYS A 164 21.41 17.54 7.61
N THR A 165 21.97 18.29 6.65
CA THR A 165 23.12 19.15 6.90
C THR A 165 22.84 19.93 8.17
N LYS A 166 23.72 19.76 9.15
CA LYS A 166 23.61 20.33 10.49
C LYS A 166 23.52 21.85 10.43
#